data_AF-A0AAV5QSS8-F1
#
_entry.id   AF-A0AAV5QSS8-F1
#
_cell.length_a   1.000
_cell.length_b   1.000
_cell.length_c   1.000
_cell.angle_alpha   90.00
_cell.angle_beta   90.00
_cell.angle_gamma   90.00
#
_symmetry.space_group_name_H-M   'P 1'
#
loop_
_entity.id
_entity.type
_entity.pdbx_description
1 polymer ?
#
loop_
_entity_poly.entity_id
_entity_poly.type
_entity_poly.pdbx_seq_one_letter_code
_entity_poly.pdbx_strand_id
1 'polypeptide(L)'
;MSTPSRFTRIYRATYTQALIIGFLSFTQTGIYAAIAGLGAGGLQTVNTANISNSILFGVLVVFSPIFSILANKWGIKPIGNIGTIGFVFWSAGLYKNSKDGSQALIIAGATLCGVSAAAFWTSEATVAILYPEENQRGLFIGTWQLINKTGGLIAGAISLALNIKKNESGGVSLKTYIVLISIQCLGFPASFLLSPPEKVIRKDGSKLRSNITNKTWKEECQNFIKVLKRKEVIGLIPLFISVMWFNAWQSNYITHHFSVRARSLNSLLSALICALTDVVAAYFLDLKCLSRTQKVKASWAFLVLSMTGFFIYSLVLQKQFDFSPESGIDWHGNARFARSFIPFQIFKISGEYIFNWAYWVLGAYQFSSDEITHVAAILRSFESLGQCLAFVITVVNGNDMTSLIVSVVVFYVAVIPASYSVSLVNDEKILGILESDTDDTFSETKLDKNSDELIIEKQV
;
A
#
# COMPACT_ATOMS: atom_id res chain seq x y z
N MET A 1 36.36 5.82 18.50
CA MET A 1 35.63 5.49 17.26
C MET A 1 36.01 6.49 16.19
N SER A 2 36.52 6.06 15.04
CA SER A 2 36.82 6.94 13.91
C SER A 2 35.53 7.59 13.40
N THR A 3 35.51 8.91 13.24
CA THR A 3 34.40 9.62 12.62
C THR A 3 34.15 9.06 11.22
N PRO A 4 32.90 8.69 10.87
CA PRO A 4 32.61 8.11 9.56
C PRO A 4 32.95 9.11 8.44
N SER A 5 33.43 8.59 7.31
CA SER A 5 33.77 9.43 6.15
C SER A 5 32.58 10.30 5.69
N ARG A 6 32.85 11.44 5.06
CA ARG A 6 31.81 12.33 4.51
C ARG A 6 30.85 11.58 3.59
N PHE A 7 31.36 10.64 2.79
CA PHE A 7 30.56 9.79 1.91
C PHE A 7 29.63 8.87 2.72
N THR A 8 30.16 8.18 3.73
CA THR A 8 29.35 7.32 4.61
C THR A 8 28.23 8.10 5.28
N ARG A 9 28.52 9.33 5.72
CA ARG A 9 27.52 10.20 6.35
C ARG A 9 26.41 10.61 5.40
N ILE A 10 26.72 10.92 4.15
CA ILE A 10 25.72 11.26 3.12
C ILE A 10 24.91 10.03 2.74
N TYR A 11 25.58 8.92 2.41
CA TYR A 11 24.92 7.68 1.98
C TYR A 11 23.94 7.15 3.04
N ARG A 12 24.33 7.20 4.32
CA ARG A 12 23.51 6.70 5.44
C ARG A 12 22.60 7.77 6.04
N ALA A 13 22.55 8.97 5.46
CA ALA A 13 21.65 10.02 5.92
C ALA A 13 20.20 9.63 5.67
N THR A 14 19.32 10.02 6.59
CA THR A 14 17.87 9.84 6.51
C THR A 14 17.30 10.26 5.15
N TYR A 15 17.71 11.44 4.66
CA TYR A 15 17.24 11.95 3.36
C TYR A 15 17.66 11.06 2.17
N THR A 16 18.91 10.62 2.13
CA THR A 16 19.39 9.73 1.05
C THR A 16 18.69 8.38 1.09
N GLN A 17 18.38 7.86 2.28
CA GLN A 17 17.59 6.65 2.42
C GLN A 17 16.14 6.84 1.94
N ALA A 18 15.53 8.02 2.12
CA ALA A 18 14.22 8.36 1.54
C ALA A 18 14.24 8.31 0.01
N LEU A 19 15.31 8.81 -0.62
CA LEU A 19 15.49 8.75 -2.08
C LEU A 19 15.63 7.31 -2.56
N ILE A 20 16.40 6.48 -1.85
CA ILE A 20 16.60 5.08 -2.18
C ILE A 20 15.28 4.32 -2.10
N ILE A 21 14.57 4.37 -0.96
CA ILE A 21 13.29 3.66 -0.82
C ILE A 21 12.26 4.17 -1.84
N GLY A 22 12.19 5.47 -2.10
CA GLY A 22 11.33 6.03 -3.17
C GLY A 22 11.66 5.50 -4.55
N PHE A 23 12.94 5.36 -4.89
CA PHE A 23 13.34 4.74 -6.15
C PHE A 23 12.93 3.26 -6.22
N LEU A 24 13.04 2.52 -5.11
CA LEU A 24 12.54 1.15 -5.05
C LEU A 24 11.03 1.10 -5.26
N SER A 25 10.25 1.95 -4.58
CA SER A 25 8.79 2.03 -4.75
C SER A 25 8.44 2.35 -6.20
N PHE A 26 9.11 3.33 -6.81
CA PHE A 26 8.97 3.63 -8.23
C PHE A 26 9.15 2.39 -9.10
N THR A 27 10.29 1.70 -8.98
CA THR A 27 10.61 0.56 -9.84
C THR A 27 9.69 -0.64 -9.60
N GLN A 28 9.18 -0.81 -8.38
CA GLN A 28 8.32 -1.95 -8.02
C GLN A 28 6.83 -1.56 -8.11
N THR A 29 6.31 -0.95 -7.04
CA THR A 29 4.88 -0.65 -6.88
C THR A 29 4.38 0.40 -7.87
N GLY A 30 5.20 1.40 -8.23
CA GLY A 30 4.88 2.41 -9.24
C GLY A 30 4.69 1.80 -10.64
N ILE A 31 5.61 0.93 -11.07
CA ILE A 31 5.47 0.21 -12.35
C ILE A 31 4.28 -0.75 -12.31
N TYR A 32 4.09 -1.49 -11.21
CA TYR A 32 2.93 -2.36 -11.04
C TYR A 32 1.61 -1.58 -11.19
N ALA A 33 1.48 -0.44 -10.50
CA ALA A 33 0.30 0.41 -10.56
C ALA A 33 0.06 0.96 -11.97
N ALA A 34 1.12 1.35 -12.69
CA ALA A 34 1.00 1.80 -14.07
C ALA A 34 0.49 0.68 -14.98
N ILE A 35 1.00 -0.54 -14.85
CA ILE A 35 0.55 -1.70 -15.63
C ILE A 35 -0.90 -2.07 -15.28
N ALA A 36 -1.23 -2.12 -13.99
CA ALA A 36 -2.59 -2.40 -13.52
C ALA A 36 -3.58 -1.34 -14.03
N GLY A 37 -3.17 -0.07 -14.05
CA GLY A 37 -3.94 1.06 -14.57
C GLY A 37 -4.23 0.98 -16.07
N LEU A 38 -3.57 0.10 -16.83
CA LEU A 38 -3.95 -0.18 -18.22
C LEU A 38 -5.26 -0.99 -18.31
N GLY A 39 -5.77 -1.52 -17.19
CA GLY A 39 -6.85 -2.50 -17.17
C GLY A 39 -6.35 -3.88 -17.61
N ALA A 40 -6.70 -4.93 -16.87
CA ALA A 40 -6.25 -6.30 -17.12
C ALA A 40 -4.73 -6.44 -17.35
N GLY A 41 -3.92 -5.59 -16.72
CA GLY A 41 -2.46 -5.54 -16.94
C GLY A 41 -2.04 -5.22 -18.38
N GLY A 42 -2.91 -4.57 -19.16
CA GLY A 42 -2.68 -4.26 -20.58
C GLY A 42 -3.05 -5.38 -21.54
N LEU A 43 -3.54 -6.52 -21.05
CA LEU A 43 -4.00 -7.62 -21.89
C LEU A 43 -5.28 -7.25 -22.64
N GLN A 44 -5.58 -8.02 -23.69
CA GLN A 44 -6.82 -7.87 -24.45
C GLN A 44 -8.04 -8.39 -23.69
N THR A 45 -7.89 -9.48 -22.95
CA THR A 45 -8.98 -10.12 -22.18
C THR A 45 -8.69 -10.09 -20.69
N VAL A 46 -9.74 -9.93 -19.89
CA VAL A 46 -9.62 -9.77 -18.44
C VAL A 46 -9.31 -11.07 -17.68
N ASN A 47 -9.74 -12.23 -18.19
CA ASN A 47 -9.77 -13.48 -17.40
C ASN A 47 -8.39 -13.88 -16.83
N THR A 48 -7.38 -13.99 -17.69
CA THR A 48 -6.02 -14.38 -17.26
C THR A 48 -5.43 -13.37 -16.27
N ALA A 49 -5.66 -12.07 -16.49
CA ALA A 49 -5.19 -11.02 -15.58
C ALA A 49 -5.90 -11.09 -14.23
N ASN A 50 -7.20 -11.38 -14.22
CA ASN A 50 -7.97 -11.50 -12.98
C ASN A 50 -7.54 -12.73 -12.19
N ILE A 51 -7.36 -13.88 -12.83
CA ILE A 51 -6.77 -15.08 -12.20
C ILE A 51 -5.38 -14.76 -11.60
N SER A 52 -4.54 -14.09 -12.38
CA SER A 52 -3.21 -13.66 -11.94
C SER A 52 -3.28 -12.76 -10.70
N ASN A 53 -4.15 -11.75 -10.70
CA ASN A 53 -4.33 -10.85 -9.56
C ASN A 53 -4.91 -11.59 -8.34
N SER A 54 -5.89 -12.49 -8.52
CA SER A 54 -6.40 -13.33 -7.43
C SER A 54 -5.29 -14.12 -6.76
N ILE A 55 -4.40 -14.73 -7.54
CA ILE A 55 -3.25 -15.49 -7.00
C ILE A 55 -2.28 -14.57 -6.28
N LEU A 56 -1.89 -13.44 -6.90
CA LEU A 56 -0.97 -12.46 -6.32
C LEU A 56 -1.47 -12.00 -4.95
N PHE A 57 -2.72 -11.56 -4.88
CA PHE A 57 -3.30 -11.04 -3.65
C PHE A 57 -3.58 -12.15 -2.63
N GLY A 58 -4.00 -13.34 -3.05
CA GLY A 58 -4.16 -14.49 -2.17
C GLY A 58 -2.85 -14.90 -1.49
N VAL A 59 -1.73 -14.84 -2.22
CA VAL A 59 -0.39 -15.04 -1.65
C VAL A 59 -0.03 -13.92 -0.67
N LEU A 60 -0.36 -12.66 -0.97
CA LEU A 60 -0.12 -11.56 -0.03
C LEU A 60 -0.80 -11.78 1.33
N VAL A 61 -2.05 -12.26 1.34
CA VAL A 61 -2.80 -12.53 2.59
C VAL A 61 -1.99 -13.41 3.55
N VAL A 62 -1.31 -14.43 3.00
CA VAL A 62 -0.55 -15.41 3.79
C VAL A 62 0.84 -14.89 4.15
N PHE A 63 1.51 -14.24 3.20
CA PHE A 63 2.92 -13.85 3.38
C PHE A 63 3.10 -12.51 4.11
N SER A 64 2.13 -11.60 4.10
CA SER A 64 2.25 -10.32 4.82
C SER A 64 2.46 -10.49 6.34
N PRO A 65 1.70 -11.35 7.05
CA PRO A 65 1.96 -11.65 8.47
C PRO A 65 3.33 -12.31 8.68
N ILE A 66 3.71 -13.24 7.80
CA ILE A 66 4.99 -13.94 7.86
C ILE A 66 6.14 -12.94 7.74
N PHE A 67 6.10 -12.05 6.75
CA PHE A 67 7.15 -11.05 6.54
C PHE A 67 7.20 -9.99 7.63
N SER A 68 6.09 -9.67 8.31
CA SER A 68 6.13 -8.85 9.53
C SER A 68 6.96 -9.50 10.62
N ILE A 69 6.76 -10.80 10.88
CA ILE A 69 7.54 -11.53 11.87
C ILE A 69 9.01 -11.66 11.42
N LEU A 70 9.25 -11.99 10.14
CA LEU A 70 10.61 -12.11 9.60
C LEU A 70 11.36 -10.77 9.63
N ALA A 71 10.69 -9.64 9.41
CA ALA A 71 11.30 -8.33 9.51
C ALA A 71 11.81 -8.06 10.92
N ASN A 72 11.03 -8.42 11.95
CA ASN A 72 11.43 -8.31 13.37
C ASN A 72 12.54 -9.31 13.76
N LYS A 73 12.85 -10.30 12.92
CA LYS A 73 13.88 -11.32 13.19
C LYS A 73 15.18 -11.09 12.44
N TRP A 74 15.08 -10.79 11.15
CA TRP A 74 16.23 -10.69 10.24
C TRP A 74 16.59 -9.25 9.91
N GLY A 75 15.76 -8.29 10.33
CA GLY A 75 15.86 -6.89 9.97
C GLY A 75 15.25 -6.60 8.60
N ILE A 76 14.98 -5.32 8.35
CA ILE A 76 14.23 -4.87 7.16
C ILE A 76 14.98 -4.97 5.84
N LYS A 77 16.32 -4.87 5.83
CA LYS A 77 17.13 -4.85 4.60
C LYS A 77 16.99 -6.16 3.79
N PRO A 78 17.23 -7.35 4.36
CA PRO A 78 17.07 -8.59 3.60
C PRO A 78 15.63 -8.79 3.11
N ILE A 79 14.64 -8.39 3.90
CA ILE A 79 13.23 -8.44 3.51
C ILE A 79 12.93 -7.51 2.33
N GLY A 80 13.48 -6.28 2.35
CA GLY A 80 13.37 -5.34 1.23
C GLY A 80 14.01 -5.86 -0.05
N ASN A 81 15.18 -6.51 0.06
CA ASN A 81 15.82 -7.14 -1.11
C ASN A 81 14.94 -8.22 -1.73
N ILE A 82 14.39 -9.14 -0.92
CA ILE A 82 13.42 -10.16 -1.37
C ILE A 82 12.21 -9.50 -2.02
N GLY A 83 11.79 -8.35 -1.49
CA GLY A 83 10.66 -7.59 -1.98
C GLY A 83 10.80 -7.04 -3.40
N THR A 84 12.02 -6.95 -3.93
CA THR A 84 12.28 -6.38 -5.28
C THR A 84 12.49 -7.42 -6.37
N ILE A 85 12.34 -8.72 -6.06
CA ILE A 85 12.63 -9.82 -7.00
C ILE A 85 11.41 -10.19 -7.85
N GLY A 86 10.22 -10.24 -7.26
CA GLY A 86 9.05 -10.92 -7.83
C GLY A 86 8.26 -10.13 -8.87
N PHE A 87 8.25 -8.79 -8.79
CA PHE A 87 7.43 -7.93 -9.66
C PHE A 87 7.76 -8.11 -11.15
N VAL A 88 9.04 -8.30 -11.47
CA VAL A 88 9.50 -8.48 -12.85
C VAL A 88 8.91 -9.73 -13.51
N PHE A 89 8.72 -10.82 -12.75
CA PHE A 89 8.20 -12.08 -13.27
C PHE A 89 6.72 -11.98 -13.63
N TRP A 90 5.94 -11.22 -12.86
CA TRP A 90 4.55 -10.94 -13.19
C TRP A 90 4.42 -10.14 -14.49
N SER A 91 5.20 -9.06 -14.64
CA SER A 91 5.24 -8.26 -15.87
C SER A 91 5.75 -9.06 -17.07
N ALA A 92 6.77 -9.91 -16.89
CA ALA A 92 7.25 -10.82 -17.93
C ALA A 92 6.19 -11.84 -18.34
N GLY A 93 5.38 -12.31 -17.38
CA GLY A 93 4.21 -13.13 -17.63
C GLY A 93 3.16 -12.43 -18.49
N LEU A 94 2.85 -11.16 -18.19
CA LEU A 94 1.96 -10.34 -19.01
C LEU A 94 2.49 -10.15 -20.44
N TYR A 95 3.79 -9.87 -20.58
CA TYR A 95 4.44 -9.78 -21.90
C TYR A 95 4.27 -11.08 -22.69
N LYS A 96 4.59 -12.23 -22.07
CA LYS A 96 4.52 -13.52 -22.75
C LYS A 96 3.08 -13.83 -23.13
N ASN A 97 2.14 -13.65 -22.21
CA ASN A 97 0.72 -13.85 -22.49
C ASN A 97 0.22 -12.95 -23.62
N SER A 98 0.62 -11.68 -23.65
CA SER A 98 0.27 -10.75 -24.73
C SER A 98 0.91 -11.13 -26.08
N LYS A 99 2.02 -11.87 -26.09
CA LYS A 99 2.75 -12.25 -27.30
C LYS A 99 2.25 -13.56 -27.90
N ASP A 100 2.01 -14.57 -27.07
CA ASP A 100 1.73 -15.95 -27.52
C ASP A 100 0.54 -16.62 -26.80
N GLY A 101 -0.13 -15.92 -25.87
CA GLY A 101 -1.26 -16.45 -25.11
C GLY A 101 -0.88 -17.36 -23.94
N SER A 102 0.40 -17.64 -23.70
CA SER A 102 0.87 -18.53 -22.62
C SER A 102 0.45 -18.01 -21.24
N GLN A 103 -0.17 -18.88 -20.42
CA GLN A 103 -0.63 -18.54 -19.06
C GLN A 103 0.34 -18.97 -17.94
N ALA A 104 1.22 -19.93 -18.19
CA ALA A 104 2.08 -20.51 -17.14
C ALA A 104 2.97 -19.46 -16.45
N LEU A 105 3.59 -18.56 -17.23
CA LEU A 105 4.51 -17.56 -16.69
C LEU A 105 3.79 -16.46 -15.90
N ILE A 106 2.59 -16.03 -16.32
CA ILE A 106 1.83 -15.02 -15.58
C ILE A 106 1.28 -15.58 -14.25
N ILE A 107 0.90 -16.85 -14.22
CA ILE A 107 0.47 -17.54 -12.99
C ILE A 107 1.66 -17.68 -12.02
N ALA A 108 2.78 -18.24 -12.47
CA ALA A 108 3.98 -18.36 -11.64
C ALA A 108 4.53 -17.00 -11.21
N GLY A 109 4.53 -16.04 -12.13
CA GLY A 109 4.95 -14.67 -11.88
C GLY A 109 4.06 -13.95 -10.86
N ALA A 110 2.74 -14.20 -10.87
CA ALA A 110 1.82 -13.69 -9.86
C ALA A 110 2.15 -14.20 -8.46
N THR A 111 2.44 -15.50 -8.32
CA THR A 111 2.84 -16.09 -7.04
C THR A 111 4.12 -15.45 -6.52
N LEU A 112 5.16 -15.35 -7.37
CA LEU A 112 6.43 -14.73 -6.99
C LEU A 112 6.27 -13.25 -6.65
N CYS A 113 5.47 -12.52 -7.45
CA CYS A 113 5.14 -11.13 -7.20
C CYS A 113 4.37 -10.98 -5.88
N GLY A 114 3.47 -11.90 -5.54
CA GLY A 114 2.75 -11.87 -4.27
C GLY A 114 3.68 -12.01 -3.07
N VAL A 115 4.63 -12.95 -3.11
CA VAL A 115 5.65 -13.10 -2.06
C VAL A 115 6.51 -11.83 -1.95
N SER A 116 7.00 -11.32 -3.08
CA SER A 116 7.82 -10.11 -3.09
C SER A 116 7.05 -8.86 -2.66
N ALA A 117 5.82 -8.66 -3.11
CA ALA A 117 5.02 -7.52 -2.68
C ALA A 117 4.71 -7.60 -1.17
N ALA A 118 4.44 -8.78 -0.61
CA ALA A 118 4.30 -8.93 0.84
C ALA A 118 5.57 -8.48 1.59
N ALA A 119 6.76 -8.91 1.14
CA ALA A 119 8.03 -8.51 1.75
C ALA A 119 8.32 -7.01 1.56
N PHE A 120 8.13 -6.51 0.34
CA PHE A 120 8.47 -5.14 -0.03
C PHE A 120 7.69 -4.13 0.81
N TRP A 121 6.36 -4.25 0.84
CA TRP A 121 5.50 -3.29 1.53
C TRP A 121 5.72 -3.34 3.06
N THR A 122 6.00 -4.51 3.63
CA THR A 122 6.39 -4.61 5.05
C THR A 122 7.71 -3.88 5.32
N SER A 123 8.72 -4.08 4.48
CA SER A 123 10.02 -3.40 4.64
C SER A 123 9.90 -1.89 4.45
N GLU A 124 9.14 -1.46 3.45
CA GLU A 124 8.90 -0.06 3.08
C GLU A 124 8.18 0.70 4.19
N ALA A 125 7.06 0.15 4.69
CA ALA A 125 6.33 0.75 5.82
C ALA A 125 7.22 0.90 7.06
N THR A 126 8.05 -0.10 7.33
CA THR A 126 8.96 -0.08 8.48
C THR A 126 10.05 0.99 8.30
N VAL A 127 10.63 1.12 7.10
CA VAL A 127 11.59 2.19 6.76
C VAL A 127 10.95 3.57 6.94
N ALA A 128 9.74 3.76 6.41
CA ALA A 128 9.02 5.03 6.46
C ALA A 128 8.71 5.49 7.89
N ILE A 129 8.55 4.55 8.82
CA ILE A 129 8.24 4.83 10.22
C ILE A 129 9.50 5.03 11.05
N LEU A 130 10.50 4.15 10.89
CA LEU A 130 11.68 4.15 11.77
C LEU A 130 12.68 5.23 11.40
N TYR A 131 13.04 5.37 10.13
CA TYR A 131 14.20 6.17 9.72
C TYR A 131 14.11 7.66 10.08
N PRO A 132 13.00 8.36 9.80
CA PRO A 132 12.94 9.80 10.06
C PRO A 132 13.19 10.19 11.51
N GLU A 133 13.89 11.30 11.70
CA GLU A 133 13.84 12.06 12.96
C GLU A 133 12.43 12.65 13.15
N GLU A 134 11.99 12.84 14.39
CA GLU A 134 10.64 13.38 14.67
C GLU A 134 10.39 14.72 13.97
N ASN A 135 11.40 15.60 13.98
CA ASN A 135 11.33 16.92 13.37
C ASN A 135 11.40 16.92 11.83
N GLN A 136 11.74 15.78 11.21
CA GLN A 136 11.92 15.63 9.75
C GLN A 136 11.05 14.52 9.15
N ARG A 137 10.16 13.92 9.94
CA ARG A 137 9.26 12.84 9.52
C ARG A 137 8.41 13.18 8.31
N GLY A 138 7.81 14.38 8.30
CA GLY A 138 7.03 14.86 7.16
C GLY A 138 7.87 14.99 5.87
N LEU A 139 9.10 15.51 5.98
CA LEU A 139 9.98 15.68 4.82
C LEU A 139 10.42 14.32 4.24
N PHE A 140 10.76 13.36 5.10
CA PHE A 140 11.13 12.00 4.68
C PHE A 140 9.97 11.33 3.94
N ILE A 141 8.81 11.27 4.59
CA ILE A 141 7.62 10.60 4.05
C ILE A 141 7.17 11.29 2.75
N GLY A 142 7.15 12.62 2.72
CA GLY A 142 6.79 13.39 1.54
C GLY A 142 7.75 13.16 0.36
N THR A 143 9.06 13.10 0.61
CA THR A 143 10.06 12.84 -0.44
C THR A 143 9.91 11.42 -1.01
N TRP A 144 9.77 10.43 -0.14
CA TRP A 144 9.54 9.03 -0.54
C TRP A 144 8.28 8.89 -1.40
N GLN A 145 7.15 9.42 -0.94
CA GLN A 145 5.88 9.33 -1.66
C GLN A 145 5.89 10.11 -2.97
N LEU A 146 6.55 11.27 -3.01
CA LEU A 146 6.72 12.03 -4.25
C LEU A 146 7.41 11.19 -5.33
N ILE A 147 8.50 10.50 -5.01
CA ILE A 147 9.23 9.66 -5.97
C ILE A 147 8.37 8.46 -6.39
N ASN A 148 7.72 7.81 -5.43
CA ASN A 148 6.81 6.70 -5.70
C ASN A 148 5.72 7.09 -6.72
N LYS A 149 5.03 8.21 -6.48
CA LYS A 149 3.93 8.69 -7.32
C LYS A 149 4.39 9.26 -8.67
N THR A 150 5.54 9.97 -8.69
CA THR A 150 6.20 10.39 -9.94
C THR A 150 6.54 9.19 -10.81
N GLY A 151 6.89 8.08 -10.16
CA GLY A 151 7.15 6.83 -10.81
C GLY A 151 5.99 6.27 -11.63
N GLY A 152 4.80 6.22 -11.02
CA GLY A 152 3.56 5.85 -11.72
C GLY A 152 3.25 6.80 -12.88
N LEU A 153 3.49 8.11 -12.71
CA LEU A 153 3.28 9.12 -13.75
C LEU A 153 4.18 8.88 -14.96
N ILE A 154 5.49 8.66 -14.75
CA ILE A 154 6.46 8.38 -15.82
C ILE A 154 6.08 7.09 -16.56
N ALA A 155 5.75 6.03 -15.83
CA ALA A 155 5.38 4.75 -16.42
C ALA A 155 4.06 4.83 -17.21
N GLY A 156 3.06 5.57 -16.71
CA GLY A 156 1.83 5.87 -17.43
C GLY A 156 2.09 6.69 -18.70
N ALA A 157 2.97 7.69 -18.64
CA ALA A 157 3.33 8.52 -19.78
C ALA A 157 4.05 7.72 -20.87
N ILE A 158 5.00 6.85 -20.50
CA ILE A 158 5.66 5.92 -21.41
C ILE A 158 4.61 5.00 -22.07
N SER A 159 3.69 4.46 -21.28
CA SER A 159 2.64 3.57 -21.78
C SER A 159 1.75 4.28 -22.80
N LEU A 160 1.35 5.52 -22.51
CA LEU A 160 0.57 6.34 -23.43
C LEU A 160 1.34 6.66 -24.72
N ALA A 161 2.60 7.10 -24.61
CA ALA A 161 3.42 7.43 -25.77
C ALA A 161 3.58 6.24 -26.73
N LEU A 162 3.78 5.03 -26.18
CA LEU A 162 3.95 3.80 -26.96
C LEU A 162 2.64 3.26 -27.57
N ASN A 163 1.49 3.71 -27.08
CA ASN A 163 0.18 3.23 -27.53
C ASN A 163 -0.71 4.31 -28.16
N ILE A 164 -0.23 5.56 -28.30
CA ILE A 164 -1.04 6.71 -28.76
C ILE A 164 -1.70 6.49 -30.13
N LYS A 165 -1.10 5.66 -30.98
CA LYS A 165 -1.59 5.32 -32.33
C LYS A 165 -2.61 4.18 -32.34
N LYS A 166 -2.81 3.45 -31.24
CA LYS A 166 -3.76 2.33 -31.14
C LYS A 166 -5.13 2.82 -30.65
N ASN A 167 -5.98 3.22 -31.58
CA ASN A 167 -7.33 3.74 -31.33
C ASN A 167 -8.43 2.66 -31.28
N GLU A 168 -8.07 1.39 -31.32
CA GLU A 168 -8.99 0.25 -31.31
C GLU A 168 -8.90 -0.54 -29.99
N SER A 169 -9.83 -1.47 -29.79
CA SER A 169 -9.77 -2.49 -28.72
C SER A 169 -8.61 -3.45 -28.95
N GLY A 170 -8.01 -3.97 -27.87
CA GLY A 170 -6.90 -4.93 -27.99
C GLY A 170 -5.94 -4.92 -26.81
N GLY A 171 -4.78 -5.54 -27.00
CA GLY A 171 -3.67 -5.49 -26.05
C GLY A 171 -2.74 -4.30 -26.29
N VAL A 172 -2.07 -3.85 -25.23
CA VAL A 172 -1.02 -2.83 -25.31
C VAL A 172 0.17 -3.32 -26.14
N SER A 173 1.01 -2.40 -26.59
CA SER A 173 2.23 -2.72 -27.33
C SER A 173 3.17 -3.61 -26.50
N LEU A 174 3.74 -4.65 -27.13
CA LEU A 174 4.80 -5.46 -26.50
C LEU A 174 6.00 -4.61 -26.05
N LYS A 175 6.26 -3.50 -26.75
CA LYS A 175 7.30 -2.53 -26.36
C LYS A 175 7.01 -1.89 -25.00
N THR A 176 5.75 -1.68 -24.65
CA THR A 176 5.35 -1.14 -23.34
C THR A 176 5.83 -2.06 -22.23
N TYR A 177 5.55 -3.36 -22.32
CA TYR A 177 6.03 -4.31 -21.33
C TYR A 177 7.56 -4.34 -21.23
N ILE A 178 8.28 -4.37 -22.37
CA ILE A 178 9.76 -4.43 -22.36
C ILE A 178 10.35 -3.23 -21.61
N VAL A 179 9.86 -2.01 -21.88
CA VAL A 179 10.37 -0.80 -21.21
C VAL A 179 10.08 -0.83 -19.70
N LEU A 180 8.86 -1.20 -19.32
CA LEU A 180 8.45 -1.24 -17.91
C LEU A 180 9.18 -2.34 -17.12
N ILE A 181 9.36 -3.52 -17.71
CA ILE A 181 10.17 -4.62 -17.17
C ILE A 181 11.63 -4.18 -16.97
N SER A 182 12.19 -3.46 -17.95
CA SER A 182 13.58 -2.96 -17.86
C SER A 182 13.78 -2.03 -16.67
N ILE A 183 12.79 -1.19 -16.36
CA ILE A 183 12.80 -0.32 -15.18
C ILE A 183 12.65 -1.14 -13.89
N GLN A 184 11.75 -2.13 -13.87
CA GLN A 184 11.57 -3.04 -12.72
C GLN A 184 12.86 -3.77 -12.33
N CYS A 185 13.66 -4.20 -13.31
CA CYS A 185 14.96 -4.86 -13.08
C CYS A 185 15.96 -3.99 -12.32
N LEU A 186 15.82 -2.66 -12.33
CA LEU A 186 16.71 -1.75 -11.61
C LEU A 186 16.48 -1.76 -10.09
N GLY A 187 15.32 -2.21 -9.63
CA GLY A 187 14.97 -2.23 -8.21
C GLY A 187 15.83 -3.19 -7.39
N PHE A 188 16.09 -4.40 -7.90
CA PHE A 188 16.90 -5.40 -7.19
C PHE A 188 18.34 -4.93 -6.91
N PRO A 189 19.15 -4.47 -7.88
CA PRO A 189 20.48 -3.95 -7.58
C PRO A 189 20.42 -2.70 -6.68
N ALA A 190 19.42 -1.83 -6.85
CA ALA A 190 19.26 -0.66 -6.01
C ALA A 190 18.87 -1.02 -4.56
N SER A 191 18.21 -2.16 -4.32
CA SER A 191 17.79 -2.59 -2.97
C SER A 191 18.97 -2.79 -2.03
N PHE A 192 20.13 -3.22 -2.56
CA PHE A 192 21.36 -3.38 -1.78
C PHE A 192 21.91 -2.06 -1.25
N LEU A 193 21.51 -0.91 -1.81
CA LEU A 193 21.87 0.43 -1.35
C LEU A 193 21.05 0.85 -0.12
N LEU A 194 19.98 0.14 0.22
CA LEU A 194 19.25 0.39 1.46
C LEU A 194 20.18 0.09 2.65
N SER A 195 20.32 1.03 3.57
CA SER A 195 21.05 0.83 4.82
C SER A 195 20.20 0.01 5.78
N PRO A 196 20.75 -0.87 6.62
CA PRO A 196 19.98 -1.41 7.74
C PRO A 196 19.75 -0.31 8.80
N PRO A 197 18.67 -0.37 9.62
CA PRO A 197 18.33 0.66 10.59
C PRO A 197 19.50 1.08 11.49
N GLU A 198 20.28 0.11 11.96
CA GLU A 198 21.38 0.32 12.92
C GLU A 198 22.55 1.12 12.33
N LYS A 199 22.61 1.23 11.00
CA LYS A 199 23.67 1.94 10.28
C LYS A 199 23.26 3.33 9.84
N VAL A 200 21.97 3.65 9.82
CA VAL A 200 21.47 4.96 9.39
C VAL A 200 21.93 6.02 10.39
N ILE A 201 22.36 7.17 9.86
CA ILE A 201 22.92 8.28 10.62
C ILE A 201 21.94 9.44 10.53
N ARG A 202 21.28 9.73 11.65
CA ARG A 202 20.39 10.88 11.79
C ARG A 202 21.18 12.17 12.01
N LYS A 203 20.61 13.31 11.60
CA LYS A 203 21.25 14.64 11.73
C LYS A 203 21.39 15.07 13.19
N ASP A 204 20.46 14.66 14.05
CA ASP A 204 20.45 14.94 15.48
C ASP A 204 21.44 14.07 16.28
N GLY A 205 22.10 13.11 15.63
CA GLY A 205 23.02 12.17 16.28
C GLY A 205 22.33 11.03 17.03
N SER A 206 20.99 11.00 17.09
CA SER A 206 20.24 9.91 17.70
C SER A 206 20.43 8.60 16.93
N LYS A 207 20.44 7.49 17.67
CA LYS A 207 20.49 6.15 17.08
C LYS A 207 19.08 5.64 16.88
N LEU A 208 18.89 4.91 15.79
CA LEU A 208 17.63 4.22 15.53
C LEU A 208 17.48 3.03 16.46
N ARG A 209 16.30 2.92 17.07
CA ARG A 209 15.89 1.69 17.74
C ARG A 209 15.75 0.60 16.68
N SER A 210 16.47 -0.50 16.87
CA SER A 210 16.35 -1.64 15.96
C SER A 210 14.93 -2.20 16.02
N ASN A 211 14.40 -2.58 14.86
CA ASN A 211 13.15 -3.33 14.79
C ASN A 211 13.36 -4.81 15.12
N ILE A 212 14.62 -5.24 15.27
CA ILE A 212 14.96 -6.62 15.58
C ILE A 212 14.64 -6.88 17.06
N THR A 213 13.81 -7.88 17.31
CA THR A 213 13.41 -8.29 18.66
C THR A 213 14.13 -9.58 19.07
N ASN A 214 14.47 -9.68 20.35
CA ASN A 214 14.98 -10.92 20.94
C ASN A 214 13.85 -11.90 21.34
N LYS A 215 12.59 -11.56 21.05
CA LYS A 215 11.42 -12.41 21.34
C LYS A 215 11.54 -13.75 20.63
N THR A 216 11.05 -14.85 21.18
CA THR A 216 11.00 -16.13 20.45
C THR A 216 10.02 -16.08 19.27
N TRP A 217 10.11 -17.02 18.32
CA TRP A 217 9.13 -17.12 17.22
C TRP A 217 7.69 -17.25 17.73
N LYS A 218 7.51 -17.99 18.84
CA LYS A 218 6.21 -18.15 19.48
C LYS A 218 5.69 -16.83 20.06
N GLU A 219 6.56 -16.06 20.71
CA GLU A 219 6.21 -14.75 21.27
C GLU A 219 5.85 -13.73 20.19
N GLU A 220 6.58 -13.70 19.06
CA GLU A 220 6.22 -12.84 17.92
C GLU A 220 4.85 -13.23 17.33
N CYS A 221 4.57 -14.52 17.14
CA CYS A 221 3.25 -14.98 16.70
C CYS A 221 2.14 -14.61 17.71
N GLN A 222 2.40 -14.75 19.01
CA GLN A 222 1.47 -14.35 20.06
C GLN A 222 1.22 -12.84 20.05
N ASN A 223 2.26 -12.04 19.82
CA ASN A 223 2.14 -10.59 19.71
C ASN A 223 1.29 -10.19 18.49
N PHE A 224 1.54 -10.80 17.34
CA PHE A 224 0.71 -10.60 16.15
C PHE A 224 -0.77 -10.93 16.43
N ILE A 225 -1.06 -12.08 17.06
CA ILE A 225 -2.43 -12.47 17.42
C ILE A 225 -3.05 -11.49 18.43
N LYS A 226 -2.27 -10.98 19.38
CA LYS A 226 -2.72 -9.96 20.34
C LYS A 226 -3.14 -8.68 19.62
N VAL A 227 -2.32 -8.20 18.68
CA VAL A 227 -2.64 -7.02 17.86
C VAL A 227 -3.88 -7.26 17.01
N LEU A 228 -3.99 -8.41 16.36
CA LEU A 228 -5.15 -8.81 15.56
C LEU A 228 -6.44 -8.80 16.39
N LYS A 229 -6.35 -9.13 17.68
CA LYS A 229 -7.49 -9.18 18.60
C LYS A 229 -7.87 -7.84 19.25
N ARG A 230 -7.13 -6.75 18.98
CA ARG A 230 -7.48 -5.41 19.48
C ARG A 230 -8.82 -4.97 18.90
N LYS A 231 -9.69 -4.38 19.72
CA LYS A 231 -11.10 -4.10 19.38
C LYS A 231 -11.20 -3.16 18.18
N GLU A 232 -10.36 -2.14 18.18
CA GLU A 232 -10.19 -1.15 17.12
C GLU A 232 -9.72 -1.77 15.80
N VAL A 233 -8.83 -2.77 15.86
CA VAL A 233 -8.34 -3.48 14.67
C VAL A 233 -9.44 -4.38 14.13
N ILE A 234 -10.09 -5.19 14.98
CA ILE A 234 -11.20 -6.07 14.60
C ILE A 234 -12.31 -5.27 13.92
N GLY A 235 -12.72 -4.13 14.48
CA GLY A 235 -13.78 -3.32 13.88
C GLY A 235 -13.40 -2.70 12.52
N LEU A 236 -12.10 -2.50 12.25
CA LEU A 236 -11.61 -2.01 10.96
C LEU A 236 -11.35 -3.11 9.92
N ILE A 237 -11.20 -4.38 10.32
CA ILE A 237 -10.95 -5.50 9.38
C ILE A 237 -11.96 -5.55 8.23
N PRO A 238 -13.29 -5.47 8.46
CA PRO A 238 -14.27 -5.47 7.37
C PRO A 238 -14.03 -4.33 6.38
N LEU A 239 -13.62 -3.15 6.86
CA LEU A 239 -13.31 -2.02 6.01
C LEU A 239 -12.06 -2.29 5.16
N PHE A 240 -11.00 -2.85 5.76
CA PHE A 240 -9.79 -3.24 5.03
C PHE A 240 -10.11 -4.24 3.92
N ILE A 241 -11.03 -5.19 4.14
CA ILE A 241 -11.49 -6.09 3.08
C ILE A 241 -12.23 -5.32 1.96
N SER A 242 -13.03 -4.31 2.32
CA SER A 242 -13.82 -3.56 1.34
C SER A 242 -13.03 -2.52 0.53
N VAL A 243 -11.92 -1.99 1.08
CA VAL A 243 -11.29 -0.74 0.61
C VAL A 243 -10.75 -0.79 -0.82
N MET A 244 -10.50 -2.00 -1.33
CA MET A 244 -9.94 -2.21 -2.67
C MET A 244 -10.84 -3.05 -3.57
N TRP A 245 -12.05 -3.39 -3.13
CA TRP A 245 -12.92 -4.33 -3.85
C TRP A 245 -13.34 -3.81 -5.22
N PHE A 246 -13.62 -2.50 -5.31
CA PHE A 246 -14.04 -1.85 -6.56
C PHE A 246 -12.96 -1.83 -7.64
N ASN A 247 -11.69 -2.09 -7.32
CA ASN A 247 -10.60 -2.07 -8.29
C ASN A 247 -10.74 -3.16 -9.36
N ALA A 248 -11.28 -4.33 -9.01
CA ALA A 248 -11.53 -5.39 -9.97
C ALA A 248 -12.51 -4.92 -11.06
N TRP A 249 -13.61 -4.30 -10.65
CA TRP A 249 -14.57 -3.67 -11.56
C TRP A 249 -13.93 -2.56 -12.39
N GLN A 250 -13.16 -1.64 -11.78
CA GLN A 250 -12.52 -0.55 -12.53
C GLN A 250 -11.55 -1.05 -13.61
N SER A 251 -10.76 -2.10 -13.29
CA SER A 251 -9.82 -2.75 -14.21
C SER A 251 -10.56 -3.38 -15.40
N ASN A 252 -11.66 -4.09 -15.13
CA ASN A 252 -12.49 -4.69 -16.16
C ASN A 252 -13.19 -3.65 -17.03
N TYR A 253 -13.83 -2.67 -16.38
CA TYR A 253 -14.57 -1.60 -17.02
C TYR A 253 -13.74 -0.88 -18.09
N ILE A 254 -12.52 -0.46 -17.73
CA ILE A 254 -11.64 0.20 -18.71
C ILE A 254 -11.18 -0.76 -19.82
N THR A 255 -11.02 -2.06 -19.52
CA THR A 255 -10.59 -3.07 -20.49
C THR A 255 -11.68 -3.40 -21.50
N HIS A 256 -12.93 -3.54 -21.07
CA HIS A 256 -14.05 -3.93 -21.91
C HIS A 256 -14.52 -2.80 -22.83
N HIS A 257 -14.49 -1.56 -22.36
CA HIS A 257 -15.17 -0.46 -23.06
C HIS A 257 -14.25 0.49 -23.83
N PHE A 258 -12.97 0.60 -23.47
CA PHE A 258 -12.11 1.66 -24.00
C PHE A 258 -11.01 1.14 -24.94
N SER A 259 -10.59 2.01 -25.87
CA SER A 259 -9.46 1.76 -26.76
C SER A 259 -8.15 1.59 -25.99
N VAL A 260 -7.14 0.97 -26.62
CA VAL A 260 -5.82 0.77 -26.00
C VAL A 260 -5.17 2.12 -25.60
N ARG A 261 -5.32 3.16 -26.42
CA ARG A 261 -4.79 4.49 -26.08
C ARG A 261 -5.57 5.16 -24.94
N ALA A 262 -6.89 5.02 -24.88
CA ALA A 262 -7.71 5.50 -23.76
C ALA A 262 -7.35 4.79 -22.44
N ARG A 263 -7.11 3.48 -22.48
CA ARG A 263 -6.59 2.70 -21.35
C ARG A 263 -5.22 3.17 -20.88
N SER A 264 -4.34 3.53 -21.82
CA SER A 264 -3.02 4.08 -21.50
C SER A 264 -3.11 5.48 -20.88
N LEU A 265 -4.04 6.32 -21.34
CA LEU A 265 -4.36 7.60 -20.72
C LEU A 265 -4.93 7.41 -19.30
N ASN A 266 -5.77 6.40 -19.08
CA ASN A 266 -6.27 6.06 -17.76
C ASN A 266 -5.13 5.76 -16.78
N SER A 267 -4.13 4.96 -17.17
CA SER A 267 -2.97 4.68 -16.34
C SER A 267 -2.25 5.97 -15.90
N LEU A 268 -1.97 6.87 -16.84
CA LEU A 268 -1.33 8.17 -16.55
C LEU A 268 -2.17 9.05 -15.62
N LEU A 269 -3.46 9.25 -15.95
CA LEU A 269 -4.34 10.11 -15.17
C LEU A 269 -4.63 9.53 -13.78
N SER A 270 -4.70 8.21 -13.65
CA SER A 270 -4.83 7.54 -12.36
C SER A 270 -3.67 7.93 -11.45
N ALA A 271 -2.43 7.81 -11.94
CA ALA A 271 -1.25 8.17 -11.15
C ALA A 271 -1.29 9.64 -10.71
N LEU A 272 -1.68 10.54 -11.61
CA LEU A 272 -1.79 11.98 -11.31
C LEU A 272 -2.89 12.28 -10.27
N ILE A 273 -4.10 11.74 -10.49
CA ILE A 273 -5.26 11.99 -9.62
C ILE A 273 -5.03 11.41 -8.23
N CYS A 274 -4.49 10.19 -8.14
CA CYS A 274 -4.15 9.57 -6.86
C CYS A 274 -3.10 10.42 -6.13
N ALA A 275 -2.03 10.87 -6.81
CA ALA A 275 -1.01 11.72 -6.20
C ALA A 275 -1.57 13.05 -5.67
N LEU A 276 -2.44 13.71 -6.42
CA LEU A 276 -3.10 14.94 -5.97
C LEU A 276 -4.05 14.67 -4.81
N THR A 277 -4.76 13.54 -4.85
CA THR A 277 -5.68 13.14 -3.78
C THR A 277 -4.93 12.89 -2.48
N ASP A 278 -3.74 12.26 -2.52
CA ASP A 278 -2.91 12.05 -1.32
C ASP A 278 -2.53 13.37 -0.66
N VAL A 279 -2.12 14.35 -1.46
CA VAL A 279 -1.73 15.67 -0.96
C VAL A 279 -2.93 16.37 -0.32
N VAL A 280 -4.07 16.42 -1.02
CA VAL A 280 -5.29 17.07 -0.51
C VAL A 280 -5.83 16.34 0.72
N ALA A 281 -5.84 15.01 0.72
CA ALA A 281 -6.28 14.19 1.84
C ALA A 281 -5.39 14.44 3.07
N ALA A 282 -4.07 14.50 2.91
CA ALA A 282 -3.15 14.81 4.01
C ALA A 282 -3.46 16.17 4.64
N TYR A 283 -3.61 17.23 3.84
CA TYR A 283 -3.99 18.55 4.35
C TYR A 283 -5.34 18.56 5.07
N PHE A 284 -6.34 17.85 4.53
CA PHE A 284 -7.68 17.76 5.12
C PHE A 284 -7.71 16.97 6.43
N LEU A 285 -6.99 15.85 6.49
CA LEU A 285 -6.93 14.97 7.66
C LEU A 285 -6.10 15.58 8.81
N ASP A 286 -5.10 16.41 8.50
CA ASP A 286 -4.23 17.07 9.47
C ASP A 286 -4.65 18.49 9.86
N LEU A 287 -5.91 18.88 9.58
CA LEU A 287 -6.45 20.18 10.00
C LEU A 287 -6.27 20.38 11.53
N LYS A 288 -5.58 21.45 11.92
CA LYS A 288 -5.23 21.75 13.31
C LYS A 288 -6.36 22.35 14.14
N CYS A 289 -7.45 22.75 13.49
CA CYS A 289 -8.58 23.43 14.12
C CYS A 289 -9.59 22.51 14.82
N LEU A 290 -9.45 21.19 14.66
CA LEU A 290 -10.39 20.19 15.19
C LEU A 290 -9.70 19.25 16.19
N SER A 291 -10.45 18.72 17.16
CA SER A 291 -9.96 17.62 18.01
C SER A 291 -9.74 16.34 17.19
N ARG A 292 -8.98 15.37 17.71
CA ARG A 292 -8.73 14.11 17.00
C ARG A 292 -10.04 13.35 16.80
N THR A 293 -10.86 13.26 17.84
CA THR A 293 -12.19 12.63 17.76
C THR A 293 -13.08 13.29 16.70
N GLN A 294 -13.11 14.63 16.65
CA GLN A 294 -13.89 15.36 15.66
C GLN A 294 -13.39 15.10 14.23
N LYS A 295 -12.07 15.08 14.03
CA LYS A 295 -11.46 14.78 12.73
C LYS A 295 -11.81 13.38 12.24
N VAL A 296 -11.66 12.36 13.09
CA VAL A 296 -11.96 10.98 12.69
C VAL A 296 -13.45 10.86 12.31
N LYS A 297 -14.36 11.42 13.10
CA LYS A 297 -15.80 11.37 12.80
C LYS A 297 -16.17 12.14 11.53
N ALA A 298 -15.65 13.35 11.34
CA ALA A 298 -15.94 14.17 10.16
C ALA A 298 -15.36 13.57 8.88
N SER A 299 -14.09 13.12 8.92
CA SER A 299 -13.45 12.44 7.79
C SER A 299 -14.12 11.12 7.45
N TRP A 300 -14.55 10.34 8.45
CA TRP A 300 -15.34 9.13 8.24
C TRP A 300 -16.68 9.42 7.56
N ALA A 301 -17.42 10.43 8.04
CA ALA A 301 -18.69 10.82 7.41
C ALA A 301 -18.49 11.24 5.95
N PHE A 302 -17.46 12.05 5.67
CA PHE A 302 -17.10 12.43 4.31
C PHE A 302 -16.70 11.23 3.44
N LEU A 303 -15.95 10.27 3.99
CA LEU A 303 -15.59 9.02 3.30
C LEU A 303 -16.84 8.23 2.89
N VAL A 304 -17.76 7.98 3.82
CA VAL A 304 -18.99 7.23 3.54
C VAL A 304 -19.86 7.95 2.50
N LEU A 305 -19.99 9.28 2.59
CA LEU A 305 -20.75 10.06 1.62
C LEU A 305 -20.10 10.06 0.22
N SER A 306 -18.79 10.26 0.14
CA SER A 306 -18.04 10.27 -1.13
C SER A 306 -18.01 8.89 -1.80
N MET A 307 -17.94 7.81 -1.01
CA MET A 307 -18.08 6.43 -1.48
C MET A 307 -19.49 6.11 -1.95
N THR A 308 -20.52 6.55 -1.21
CA THR A 308 -21.92 6.42 -1.63
C THR A 308 -22.14 7.06 -3.00
N GLY A 309 -21.64 8.29 -3.20
CA GLY A 309 -21.71 8.99 -4.49
C GLY A 309 -21.00 8.21 -5.61
N PHE A 310 -19.81 7.67 -5.33
CA PHE A 310 -19.08 6.81 -6.24
C PHE A 310 -19.89 5.58 -6.67
N PHE A 311 -20.46 4.83 -5.71
CA PHE A 311 -21.19 3.61 -6.02
C PHE A 311 -22.48 3.87 -6.79
N ILE A 312 -23.27 4.89 -6.40
CA ILE A 312 -24.48 5.26 -7.12
C ILE A 312 -24.16 5.55 -8.58
N TYR A 313 -23.14 6.37 -8.83
CA TYR A 313 -22.77 6.70 -10.20
C TYR A 313 -22.24 5.47 -10.94
N SER A 314 -21.37 4.67 -10.32
CA SER A 314 -20.80 3.48 -10.96
C SER A 314 -21.90 2.50 -11.37
N LEU A 315 -22.94 2.34 -10.55
CA LEU A 315 -24.10 1.50 -10.88
C LEU A 315 -24.89 2.06 -12.07
N VAL A 316 -25.13 3.38 -12.10
CA VAL A 316 -25.78 4.05 -13.24
C VAL A 316 -24.96 3.87 -14.51
N LEU A 317 -23.65 4.09 -14.43
CA LEU A 317 -22.72 3.96 -15.54
C LEU A 317 -22.71 2.51 -16.06
N GLN A 318 -22.52 1.53 -15.18
CA GLN A 318 -22.50 0.12 -15.56
C GLN A 318 -23.82 -0.29 -16.21
N LYS A 319 -24.96 0.13 -15.66
CA LYS A 319 -26.28 -0.15 -16.25
C LYS A 319 -26.43 0.41 -17.67
N GLN A 320 -25.87 1.59 -17.95
CA GLN A 320 -25.87 2.16 -19.30
C GLN A 320 -25.02 1.32 -20.27
N PHE A 321 -23.90 0.77 -19.81
CA PHE A 321 -23.05 -0.11 -20.60
C PHE A 321 -23.66 -1.50 -20.82
N ASP A 322 -24.39 -2.02 -19.84
CA ASP A 322 -25.13 -3.28 -20.00
C ASP A 322 -26.27 -3.14 -21.01
N PHE A 323 -26.96 -1.99 -21.03
CA PHE A 323 -28.09 -1.74 -21.96
C PHE A 323 -27.64 -1.35 -23.37
N SER A 324 -26.56 -0.58 -23.49
CA SER A 324 -25.97 -0.19 -24.77
C SER A 324 -24.48 -0.53 -24.78
N PRO A 325 -24.12 -1.79 -25.04
CA PRO A 325 -22.74 -2.23 -25.06
C PRO A 325 -21.96 -1.53 -26.17
N GLU A 326 -20.78 -1.04 -25.81
CA GLU A 326 -19.86 -0.38 -26.73
C GLU A 326 -18.44 -0.70 -26.28
N SER A 327 -17.53 -0.89 -27.24
CA SER A 327 -16.13 -1.21 -27.00
C SER A 327 -15.26 -0.37 -27.90
N GLY A 328 -13.98 -0.19 -27.52
CA GLY A 328 -13.06 0.64 -28.28
C GLY A 328 -13.37 2.13 -28.21
N ILE A 329 -14.10 2.57 -27.17
CA ILE A 329 -14.43 3.98 -26.95
C ILE A 329 -13.14 4.78 -26.85
N ASP A 330 -13.09 5.85 -27.64
CA ASP A 330 -11.89 6.65 -27.84
C ASP A 330 -12.19 8.15 -27.74
N TRP A 331 -11.21 8.94 -27.26
CA TRP A 331 -11.38 10.39 -27.11
C TRP A 331 -11.55 11.13 -28.45
N HIS A 332 -11.22 10.51 -29.58
CA HIS A 332 -11.49 11.04 -30.91
C HIS A 332 -12.63 10.27 -31.58
N GLY A 333 -13.65 10.99 -32.03
CA GLY A 333 -14.75 10.42 -32.82
C GLY A 333 -15.85 9.70 -32.03
N ASN A 334 -15.72 9.52 -30.70
CA ASN A 334 -16.79 8.93 -29.88
C ASN A 334 -17.36 9.93 -28.87
N ALA A 335 -18.62 10.32 -29.06
CA ALA A 335 -19.32 11.25 -28.16
C ALA A 335 -19.50 10.70 -26.73
N ARG A 336 -19.48 9.37 -26.57
CA ARG A 336 -19.62 8.71 -25.26
C ARG A 336 -18.37 8.79 -24.40
N PHE A 337 -17.18 9.03 -24.99
CA PHE A 337 -15.92 9.04 -24.25
C PHE A 337 -15.96 10.00 -23.06
N ALA A 338 -16.29 11.28 -23.29
CA ALA A 338 -16.28 12.28 -22.21
C ALA A 338 -17.25 11.93 -21.08
N ARG A 339 -18.44 11.42 -21.43
CA ARG A 339 -19.50 11.07 -20.47
C ARG A 339 -19.16 9.85 -19.62
N SER A 340 -18.33 8.95 -20.11
CA SER A 340 -17.97 7.71 -19.42
C SER A 340 -16.59 7.76 -18.77
N PHE A 341 -15.61 8.38 -19.43
CA PHE A 341 -14.23 8.42 -18.98
C PHE A 341 -13.97 9.48 -17.90
N ILE A 342 -14.48 10.70 -18.06
CA ILE A 342 -14.22 11.79 -17.10
C ILE A 342 -14.79 11.45 -15.73
N PRO A 343 -16.06 11.01 -15.59
CA PRO A 343 -16.61 10.65 -14.29
C PRO A 343 -15.87 9.47 -13.67
N PHE A 344 -15.51 8.47 -14.48
CA PHE A 344 -14.66 7.36 -14.03
C PHE A 344 -13.32 7.84 -13.42
N GLN A 345 -12.68 8.87 -13.99
CA GLN A 345 -11.48 9.47 -13.41
C GLN A 345 -11.77 10.19 -12.08
N ILE A 346 -12.86 10.96 -11.99
CA ILE A 346 -13.25 11.68 -10.77
C ILE A 346 -13.45 10.70 -9.60
N PHE A 347 -13.99 9.52 -9.85
CA PHE A 347 -14.21 8.52 -8.81
C PHE A 347 -12.95 7.92 -8.20
N LYS A 348 -11.81 8.00 -8.89
CA LYS A 348 -10.54 7.59 -8.31
C LYS A 348 -10.19 8.41 -7.06
N ILE A 349 -10.70 9.64 -6.96
CA ILE A 349 -10.52 10.47 -5.76
C ILE A 349 -11.11 9.80 -4.53
N SER A 350 -12.37 9.35 -4.61
CA SER A 350 -13.00 8.64 -3.47
C SER A 350 -12.22 7.36 -3.16
N GLY A 351 -11.84 6.59 -4.19
CA GLY A 351 -11.08 5.34 -4.06
C GLY A 351 -9.70 5.49 -3.43
N GLU A 352 -8.96 6.55 -3.76
CA GLU A 352 -7.68 6.85 -3.13
C GLU A 352 -7.89 7.41 -1.72
N TYR A 353 -8.94 8.20 -1.50
CA TYR A 353 -9.24 8.78 -0.19
C TYR A 353 -9.55 7.72 0.87
N ILE A 354 -10.36 6.69 0.56
CA ILE A 354 -10.63 5.59 1.49
C ILE A 354 -9.35 4.84 1.86
N PHE A 355 -8.44 4.66 0.89
CA PHE A 355 -7.14 4.06 1.14
C PHE A 355 -6.35 4.91 2.14
N ASN A 356 -6.12 6.19 1.85
CA ASN A 356 -5.39 7.08 2.76
C ASN A 356 -6.02 7.16 4.15
N TRP A 357 -7.35 7.23 4.22
CA TRP A 357 -8.07 7.29 5.47
C TRP A 357 -7.87 6.03 6.32
N ALA A 358 -7.86 4.83 5.72
CA ALA A 358 -7.65 3.57 6.43
C ALA A 358 -6.28 3.50 7.15
N TYR A 359 -5.23 4.06 6.55
CA TYR A 359 -3.90 4.15 7.20
C TYR A 359 -3.86 5.27 8.23
N TRP A 360 -4.47 6.41 7.93
CA TRP A 360 -4.49 7.56 8.83
C TRP A 360 -5.25 7.26 10.13
N VAL A 361 -6.42 6.58 10.04
CA VAL A 361 -7.22 6.26 11.22
C VAL A 361 -6.50 5.29 12.17
N LEU A 362 -5.65 4.39 11.66
CA LEU A 362 -4.81 3.54 12.51
C LEU A 362 -3.82 4.36 13.33
N GLY A 363 -3.31 5.46 12.77
CA GLY A 363 -2.47 6.42 13.48
C GLY A 363 -3.19 7.18 14.60
N ALA A 364 -4.53 7.13 14.65
CA ALA A 364 -5.30 7.72 15.74
C ALA A 364 -5.34 6.85 17.01
N TYR A 365 -4.91 5.58 16.93
CA TYR A 365 -4.81 4.66 18.06
C TYR A 365 -3.36 4.51 18.54
N GLN A 366 -3.19 4.03 19.76
CA GLN A 366 -1.89 3.86 20.39
C GLN A 366 -1.35 2.44 20.19
N PHE A 367 -0.29 2.29 19.40
CA PHE A 367 0.43 1.03 19.18
C PHE A 367 1.88 1.18 19.62
N SER A 368 2.47 0.13 20.22
CA SER A 368 3.92 0.12 20.49
C SER A 368 4.73 -0.06 19.21
N SER A 369 6.02 0.27 19.23
CA SER A 369 6.89 0.23 18.05
C SER A 369 6.93 -1.14 17.35
N ASP A 370 6.89 -2.23 18.11
CA ASP A 370 6.82 -3.60 17.59
C ASP A 370 5.43 -3.94 17.04
N GLU A 371 4.35 -3.47 17.69
CA GLU A 371 2.97 -3.69 17.24
C GLU A 371 2.68 -2.99 15.91
N ILE A 372 3.31 -1.84 15.62
CA ILE A 372 3.13 -1.10 14.35
C ILE A 372 3.40 -1.99 13.12
N THR A 373 4.45 -2.82 13.17
CA THR A 373 4.80 -3.73 12.07
C THR A 373 3.69 -4.76 11.83
N HIS A 374 3.08 -5.26 12.91
CA HIS A 374 1.96 -6.21 12.84
C HIS A 374 0.69 -5.53 12.35
N VAL A 375 0.37 -4.32 12.82
CA VAL A 375 -0.79 -3.54 12.35
C VAL A 375 -0.72 -3.30 10.84
N ALA A 376 0.44 -2.86 10.34
CA ALA A 376 0.65 -2.63 8.92
C ALA A 376 0.44 -3.92 8.11
N ALA A 377 0.94 -5.06 8.60
CA ALA A 377 0.74 -6.36 7.95
C ALA A 377 -0.71 -6.84 8.01
N ILE A 378 -1.42 -6.63 9.12
CA ILE A 378 -2.85 -6.96 9.26
C ILE A 378 -3.66 -6.20 8.23
N LEU A 379 -3.50 -4.88 8.16
CA LEU A 379 -4.17 -4.04 7.18
C LEU A 379 -3.86 -4.56 5.76
N ARG A 380 -2.58 -4.73 5.40
CA ARG A 380 -2.17 -5.21 4.07
C ARG A 380 -2.77 -6.57 3.73
N SER A 381 -2.84 -7.48 4.70
CA SER A 381 -3.39 -8.82 4.50
C SER A 381 -4.88 -8.77 4.19
N PHE A 382 -5.66 -8.00 4.94
CA PHE A 382 -7.09 -7.90 4.73
C PHE A 382 -7.46 -7.10 3.47
N GLU A 383 -6.70 -6.05 3.12
CA GLU A 383 -6.80 -5.39 1.82
C GLU A 383 -6.58 -6.35 0.66
N SER A 384 -5.59 -7.22 0.80
CA SER A 384 -5.27 -8.23 -0.22
C SER A 384 -6.33 -9.33 -0.25
N LEU A 385 -6.93 -9.68 0.89
CA LEU A 385 -8.04 -10.63 0.93
C LEU A 385 -9.24 -10.08 0.15
N GLY A 386 -9.57 -8.81 0.36
CA GLY A 386 -10.59 -8.09 -0.40
C GLY A 386 -10.34 -8.12 -1.90
N GLN A 387 -9.14 -7.75 -2.34
CA GLN A 387 -8.78 -7.76 -3.76
C GLN A 387 -8.82 -9.18 -4.35
N CYS A 388 -8.28 -10.17 -3.63
CA CYS A 388 -8.31 -11.56 -4.04
C CYS A 388 -9.74 -12.01 -4.33
N LEU A 389 -10.64 -11.83 -3.36
CA LEU A 389 -12.04 -12.20 -3.48
C LEU A 389 -12.76 -11.42 -4.59
N ALA A 390 -12.48 -10.12 -4.73
CA ALA A 390 -13.04 -9.31 -5.81
C ALA A 390 -12.67 -9.87 -7.19
N PHE A 391 -11.38 -10.15 -7.44
CA PHE A 391 -10.94 -10.74 -8.70
C PHE A 391 -11.46 -12.17 -8.91
N VAL A 392 -11.58 -12.99 -7.84
CA VAL A 392 -12.16 -14.34 -7.93
C VAL A 392 -13.62 -14.26 -8.37
N ILE A 393 -14.41 -13.36 -7.80
CA ILE A 393 -15.81 -13.18 -8.18
C ILE A 393 -15.91 -12.75 -9.63
N THR A 394 -15.04 -11.86 -10.09
CA THR A 394 -15.03 -11.43 -11.50
C THR A 394 -14.62 -12.56 -12.46
N VAL A 395 -13.80 -13.51 -12.03
CA VAL A 395 -13.45 -14.71 -12.82
C VAL A 395 -14.62 -15.70 -12.87
N VAL A 396 -15.24 -15.96 -11.73
CA VAL A 396 -16.36 -16.92 -11.60
C VAL A 396 -17.64 -16.36 -12.22
N ASN A 397 -17.83 -15.05 -12.10
CA ASN A 397 -18.95 -14.30 -12.59
C ASN A 397 -18.44 -13.19 -13.50
N GLY A 398 -18.45 -13.46 -14.81
CA GLY A 398 -18.01 -12.52 -15.85
C GLY A 398 -18.92 -11.30 -16.04
N ASN A 399 -19.91 -11.10 -15.16
CA ASN A 399 -20.77 -9.91 -15.19
C ASN A 399 -20.18 -8.81 -14.29
N ASP A 400 -19.77 -7.71 -14.92
CA ASP A 400 -19.21 -6.55 -14.25
C ASP A 400 -20.19 -5.89 -13.27
N MET A 401 -21.50 -5.91 -13.56
CA MET A 401 -22.54 -5.42 -12.65
C MET A 401 -22.59 -6.25 -11.36
N THR A 402 -22.44 -7.58 -11.45
CA THR A 402 -22.40 -8.41 -10.24
C THR A 402 -21.16 -8.08 -9.40
N SER A 403 -19.99 -7.96 -10.03
CA SER A 403 -18.76 -7.56 -9.34
C SER A 403 -18.92 -6.22 -8.61
N LEU A 404 -19.57 -5.25 -9.27
CA LEU A 404 -19.86 -3.94 -8.69
C LEU A 404 -20.86 -4.00 -7.53
N ILE A 405 -21.98 -4.71 -7.68
CA ILE A 405 -22.99 -4.88 -6.61
C ILE A 405 -22.35 -5.51 -5.37
N VAL A 406 -21.53 -6.54 -5.54
CA VAL A 406 -20.84 -7.16 -4.40
C VAL A 406 -19.89 -6.15 -3.74
N SER A 407 -19.18 -5.32 -4.50
CA SER A 407 -18.36 -4.23 -3.96
C SER A 407 -19.17 -3.29 -3.06
N VAL A 408 -20.37 -2.90 -3.52
CA VAL A 408 -21.30 -2.03 -2.79
C VAL A 408 -21.73 -2.69 -1.47
N VAL A 409 -22.18 -3.95 -1.54
CA VAL A 409 -22.67 -4.69 -0.37
C VAL A 409 -21.55 -4.86 0.66
N VAL A 410 -20.36 -5.30 0.24
CA VAL A 410 -19.22 -5.51 1.14
C VAL A 410 -18.80 -4.20 1.82
N PHE A 411 -18.81 -3.08 1.09
CA PHE A 411 -18.54 -1.77 1.68
C PHE A 411 -19.55 -1.38 2.75
N TYR A 412 -20.86 -1.44 2.48
CA TYR A 412 -21.87 -1.04 3.47
C TYR A 412 -21.93 -1.98 4.68
N VAL A 413 -21.68 -3.28 4.48
CA VAL A 413 -21.52 -4.22 5.60
C VAL A 413 -20.33 -3.81 6.48
N ALA A 414 -19.24 -3.32 5.88
CA ALA A 414 -18.07 -2.84 6.60
C ALA A 414 -18.26 -1.50 7.32
N VAL A 415 -19.19 -0.64 6.86
CA VAL A 415 -19.45 0.67 7.48
C VAL A 415 -19.86 0.54 8.95
N ILE A 416 -20.64 -0.48 9.31
CA ILE A 416 -21.13 -0.67 10.68
C ILE A 416 -19.98 -0.92 11.68
N PRO A 417 -19.16 -1.98 11.53
CA PRO A 417 -18.05 -2.23 12.44
C PRO A 417 -16.97 -1.15 12.36
N ALA A 418 -16.75 -0.53 11.20
CA ALA A 418 -15.81 0.58 11.08
C ALA A 418 -16.29 1.82 11.86
N SER A 419 -17.60 2.10 11.84
CA SER A 419 -18.20 3.19 12.64
C SER A 419 -18.06 2.92 14.14
N TYR A 420 -18.13 1.65 14.56
CA TYR A 420 -17.81 1.27 15.94
C TYR A 420 -16.36 1.59 16.29
N SER A 421 -15.37 1.19 15.46
CA SER A 421 -13.98 1.56 15.68
C SER A 421 -13.80 3.08 15.74
N VAL A 422 -14.38 3.83 14.79
CA VAL A 422 -14.35 5.31 14.79
C VAL A 422 -14.86 5.90 16.11
N SER A 423 -15.85 5.27 16.76
CA SER A 423 -16.37 5.70 18.05
C SER A 423 -15.43 5.43 19.24
N LEU A 424 -14.48 4.50 19.10
CA LEU A 424 -13.48 4.17 20.12
C LEU A 424 -12.33 5.19 20.18
N VAL A 425 -12.17 6.03 19.16
CA VAL A 425 -11.15 7.08 19.17
C VAL A 425 -11.48 8.11 20.25
N ASN A 426 -10.55 8.28 21.18
CA ASN A 426 -10.59 9.32 22.22
C ASN A 426 -9.59 10.44 21.90
N ASP A 427 -9.50 11.47 22.76
CA ASP A 427 -8.54 12.59 22.63
C ASP A 427 -7.35 12.46 23.61
N GLU A 428 -7.10 11.28 24.18
CA GLU A 428 -5.96 11.05 25.08
C GLU A 428 -4.62 11.19 24.36
N LYS A 429 -3.57 11.62 25.07
CA LYS A 429 -2.24 11.79 24.49
C LYS A 429 -1.67 10.43 24.10
N ILE A 430 -1.31 10.24 22.83
CA ILE A 430 -0.65 9.02 22.36
C ILE A 430 0.77 9.02 22.92
N LEU A 431 1.07 8.10 23.83
CA LEU A 431 2.40 7.90 24.41
C LEU A 431 3.10 6.76 23.67
N GLY A 432 4.39 6.92 23.33
CA GLY A 432 5.24 5.76 22.98
C GLY A 432 5.83 5.66 21.58
N ILE A 433 6.11 6.77 20.87
CA ILE A 433 7.00 6.73 19.69
C ILE A 433 8.46 7.08 20.05
N LEU A 434 8.70 7.63 21.24
CA LEU A 434 10.03 7.92 21.76
C LEU A 434 10.40 6.96 22.89
N GLU A 435 11.69 6.59 22.94
CA GLU A 435 12.32 6.27 24.22
C GLU A 435 12.17 7.51 25.10
N SER A 436 11.36 7.39 26.15
CA SER A 436 11.49 8.31 27.27
C SER A 436 12.87 8.07 27.89
N ASP A 437 13.64 9.14 28.12
CA ASP A 437 14.89 9.14 28.92
C ASP A 437 14.70 8.66 30.38
N THR A 438 13.58 7.99 30.70
CA THR A 438 13.19 7.59 32.06
C THR A 438 13.45 6.12 32.39
N ASP A 439 13.89 5.30 31.44
CA ASP A 439 14.19 3.88 31.73
C ASP A 439 15.55 3.66 32.43
N ASP A 440 16.43 4.67 32.46
CA ASP A 440 17.70 4.61 33.22
C ASP A 440 17.60 5.14 34.65
N THR A 441 16.48 5.76 35.07
CA THR A 441 16.33 6.30 36.44
C THR A 441 15.49 5.43 37.38
N PHE A 442 14.78 4.42 36.87
CA PHE A 442 13.99 3.50 37.71
C PHE A 442 14.70 2.21 38.11
N SER A 443 15.85 1.90 37.51
CA SER A 443 16.65 0.70 37.83
C SER A 443 17.66 0.94 38.96
N GLU A 444 18.15 2.17 39.15
CA GLU A 444 19.13 2.47 40.22
C GLU A 444 18.50 2.69 41.60
N THR A 445 17.23 3.10 41.71
CA THR A 445 16.63 3.40 43.04
C THR A 445 16.10 2.18 43.80
N LYS A 446 16.13 0.98 43.21
CA LYS A 446 15.68 -0.27 43.86
C LYS A 446 16.81 -1.19 44.32
N LEU A 447 18.06 -0.88 44.00
CA LEU A 447 19.22 -1.70 44.42
C LEU A 447 19.90 -1.16 45.69
N ASP A 448 19.73 0.12 46.04
CA ASP A 448 20.36 0.72 47.23
C ASP A 448 19.54 0.69 48.52
N LYS A 449 18.29 0.18 48.50
CA LYS A 449 17.44 0.12 49.71
C LYS A 449 17.38 -1.23 50.42
N ASN A 450 18.03 -2.26 49.89
CA ASN A 450 18.00 -3.61 50.49
C ASN A 450 19.33 -4.06 51.13
N SER A 451 20.35 -3.20 51.17
CA SER A 451 21.67 -3.52 51.75
C SER A 451 21.90 -2.95 53.16
N ASP A 452 21.06 -2.02 53.64
CA ASP A 452 21.26 -1.35 54.94
C ASP A 452 20.43 -1.93 56.10
N GLU A 453 19.59 -2.94 55.87
CA GLU A 453 18.69 -3.52 56.91
C GLU A 453 19.17 -4.86 57.49
N LEU A 454 20.41 -5.30 57.24
CA LEU A 454 20.88 -6.64 57.61
C LEU A 454 22.13 -6.70 58.52
N ILE A 455 22.51 -5.62 59.20
CA ILE A 455 23.72 -5.62 60.07
C ILE A 455 23.42 -5.33 61.57
N ILE A 456 22.16 -5.13 61.99
CA ILE A 456 21.84 -4.90 63.41
C ILE A 456 20.93 -5.99 63.97
N GLU A 457 21.43 -7.23 64.08
CA GLU A 457 20.93 -8.22 65.05
C GLU A 457 21.88 -9.42 65.13
N LYS A 458 22.93 -9.32 65.96
CA LYS A 458 23.60 -10.45 66.65
C LYS A 458 24.78 -9.94 67.51
N GLN A 459 24.44 -9.51 68.73
CA GLN A 459 25.34 -9.54 69.89
C GLN A 459 24.53 -9.93 71.12
N VAL A 460 24.46 -11.25 71.37
CA VAL A 460 24.53 -11.91 72.69
C VAL A 460 25.25 -13.23 72.48
#